data_AF-A0A522W6H5-F1
#
_entry.id   AF-A0A522W6H5-F1
#
_cell.length_a   1.000
_cell.length_b   1.000
_cell.length_c   1.000
_cell.angle_alpha   90.00
_cell.angle_beta   90.00
_cell.angle_gamma   90.00
#
_symmetry.space_group_name_H-M   'P 1'
#
loop_
_entity.id
_entity.type
_entity.pdbx_description
1 polymer ?
#
loop_
_entity_poly.entity_id
_entity_poly.type
_entity_poly.pdbx_seq_one_letter_code
_entity_poly.pdbx_strand_id
1 'polypeptide(L)'
;MANINENAAIDRDFSEFPADLIVRPKTADSTGSPGAIYLVNTNDKLNEALLLQMEAQYLNRPDFKVIALLEEPGMKVISPRKFQRAQNRSLAMPIFRGDEDAAMTMIGRKLRLVVNS
;
A
#
# COMPACT_ATOMS: atom_id res chain seq x y z
N MET A 1 -7.97 -2.19 16.23
CA MET A 1 -8.29 -0.84 15.69
C MET A 1 -7.03 -0.19 15.14
N ALA A 2 -7.12 0.63 14.09
CA ALA A 2 -6.00 1.34 13.47
C ALA A 2 -6.23 2.87 13.44
N ASN A 3 -5.16 3.66 13.47
CA ASN A 3 -5.16 5.08 13.17
C ASN A 3 -4.91 5.28 11.68
N ILE A 4 -5.65 6.18 11.06
CA ILE A 4 -5.56 6.48 9.63
C ILE A 4 -5.24 7.96 9.49
N ASN A 5 -4.20 8.26 8.71
CA ASN A 5 -3.84 9.62 8.32
C ASN A 5 -3.88 9.72 6.81
N GLU A 6 -4.49 10.76 6.27
CA GLU A 6 -4.60 10.97 4.83
C GLU A 6 -3.48 11.88 4.32
N ASN A 7 -3.07 11.69 3.05
CA ASN A 7 -2.12 12.54 2.34
C ASN A 7 -0.83 12.82 3.13
N ALA A 8 -0.23 11.75 3.66
CA ALA A 8 0.90 11.84 4.57
C ALA A 8 1.99 10.84 4.20
N ALA A 9 3.23 11.14 4.59
CA ALA A 9 4.33 10.21 4.51
C ALA A 9 4.31 9.21 5.68
N ILE A 10 4.92 8.03 5.46
CA ILE A 10 5.01 6.98 6.49
C ILE A 10 5.89 7.43 7.66
N ASP A 11 6.94 8.21 7.39
CA ASP A 11 7.79 8.91 8.35
C ASP A 11 8.55 10.06 7.66
N ARG A 12 9.51 10.68 8.37
CA ARG A 12 10.29 11.82 7.87
C ARG A 12 11.29 11.44 6.77
N ASP A 13 11.85 10.23 6.81
CA ASP A 13 12.86 9.80 5.83
C ASP A 13 12.23 9.60 4.45
N PHE A 14 10.92 9.36 4.42
CA PHE A 14 10.11 9.17 3.20
C PHE A 14 9.18 10.35 2.91
N SER A 15 9.51 11.57 3.35
CA SER A 15 8.65 12.75 3.17
C SER A 15 8.32 13.09 1.71
N GLU A 16 9.18 12.65 0.77
CA GLU A 16 8.98 12.83 -0.67
C GLU A 16 7.91 11.90 -1.27
N PHE A 17 7.41 10.94 -0.49
CA PHE A 17 6.44 9.93 -0.92
C PHE A 17 5.15 10.00 -0.10
N PRO A 18 4.35 11.07 -0.21
CA PRO A 18 3.05 11.11 0.46
C PRO A 18 2.13 10.03 -0.11
N ALA A 19 1.63 9.16 0.77
CA ALA A 19 0.62 8.18 0.42
C ALA A 19 -0.77 8.78 0.64
N ASP A 20 -1.75 8.25 -0.08
CA ASP A 20 -3.15 8.70 0.07
C ASP A 20 -3.66 8.33 1.46
N LEU A 21 -3.28 7.16 1.99
CA LEU A 21 -3.56 6.74 3.36
C LEU A 21 -2.31 6.16 4.03
N ILE A 22 -2.09 6.56 5.27
CA ILE A 22 -1.18 5.90 6.20
C ILE A 22 -1.99 5.21 7.29
N VAL A 23 -1.86 3.89 7.38
CA VAL A 23 -2.52 3.06 8.39
C VAL A 23 -1.50 2.67 9.44
N ARG A 24 -1.75 3.02 10.70
CA ARG A 24 -0.91 2.62 11.85
C ARG A 24 -1.72 1.79 12.84
N PRO A 25 -1.21 0.66 13.33
CA PRO A 25 -1.84 -0.06 14.43
C PRO A 25 -1.99 0.85 15.67
N LYS A 26 -3.11 0.77 16.40
CA LYS A 26 -3.34 1.66 17.56
C LYS A 26 -2.54 1.30 18.81
N THR A 27 -2.16 0.03 18.98
CA THR A 27 -1.54 -0.45 20.23
C THR A 27 -0.06 -0.71 20.02
N ALA A 28 0.76 -0.24 20.98
CA ALA A 28 2.20 -0.49 21.01
C ALA A 28 2.54 -1.98 21.06
N ASP A 29 1.66 -2.79 21.65
CA ASP A 29 1.80 -4.24 21.75
C ASP A 29 1.27 -5.00 20.51
N SER A 30 0.80 -4.30 19.48
CA SER A 30 0.37 -4.98 18.25
C SER A 30 1.58 -5.44 17.43
N THR A 31 1.49 -6.66 16.90
CA THR A 31 2.41 -7.17 15.88
C THR A 31 2.15 -6.58 14.49
N GLY A 32 1.26 -5.58 14.41
CA GLY A 32 0.87 -4.89 13.20
C GLY A 32 2.03 -4.09 12.62
N SER A 33 2.09 -3.99 11.29
CA SER A 33 3.03 -3.11 10.60
C SER A 33 2.29 -1.90 10.05
N PRO A 34 2.83 -0.68 10.20
CA PRO A 34 2.37 0.48 9.46
C PRO A 34 2.30 0.22 7.95
N GLY A 35 1.31 0.82 7.31
CA GLY A 35 1.06 0.67 5.88
C GLY A 35 0.94 2.02 5.19
N ALA A 36 1.67 2.21 4.10
CA ALA A 36 1.43 3.28 3.13
C ALA A 36 0.58 2.73 1.99
N ILE A 37 -0.62 3.29 1.81
CA ILE A 37 -1.59 2.85 0.81
C ILE A 37 -1.77 3.97 -0.23
N TYR A 38 -1.54 3.62 -1.48
CA TYR A 38 -1.80 4.45 -2.65
C TYR A 38 -3.08 3.97 -3.33
N LEU A 39 -4.01 4.89 -3.55
CA LEU A 39 -5.25 4.67 -4.30
C LEU A 39 -4.93 4.86 -5.78
N VAL A 40 -4.63 3.77 -6.46
CA VAL A 40 -4.08 3.79 -7.81
C VAL A 40 -5.20 3.83 -8.83
N ASN A 41 -5.41 5.02 -9.38
CA ASN A 41 -6.27 5.30 -10.53
C ASN A 41 -5.50 5.90 -11.73
N THR A 42 -4.17 6.02 -11.63
CA THR A 42 -3.30 6.50 -12.70
C THR A 42 -1.95 5.79 -12.71
N ASN A 43 -1.27 5.83 -13.86
CA ASN A 43 0.09 5.33 -14.03
C ASN A 43 1.13 6.05 -13.16
N ASP A 44 0.86 7.28 -12.75
CA ASP A 44 1.76 8.08 -11.93
C ASP A 44 1.60 7.69 -10.46
N LYS A 45 0.37 7.50 -9.97
CA LYS A 45 0.13 6.95 -8.63
C LYS A 45 0.72 5.56 -8.44
N LEU A 46 0.63 4.70 -9.45
CA LEU A 46 1.31 3.39 -9.39
C LEU A 46 2.84 3.56 -9.28
N ASN A 47 3.39 4.54 -10.00
CA ASN A 47 4.82 4.80 -10.00
C ASN A 47 5.30 5.37 -8.65
N GLU A 48 4.54 6.26 -8.02
CA GLU A 48 4.82 6.75 -6.66
C GLU A 48 4.91 5.60 -5.65
N ALA A 49 3.91 4.71 -5.64
CA ALA A 49 3.90 3.53 -4.77
C ALA A 49 5.10 2.61 -5.03
N LEU A 50 5.43 2.40 -6.31
CA LEU A 50 6.58 1.60 -6.70
C LEU A 50 7.91 2.22 -6.26
N LEU A 51 8.05 3.55 -6.37
CA LEU A 51 9.25 4.25 -5.94
C LEU A 51 9.45 4.11 -4.42
N LEU A 52 8.39 4.33 -3.62
CA LEU A 52 8.48 4.10 -2.16
C LEU A 52 8.86 2.65 -1.84
N GLN A 53 8.27 1.67 -2.53
CA GLN A 53 8.60 0.25 -2.32
C GLN A 53 10.06 -0.06 -2.65
N MET A 54 10.60 0.53 -3.72
CA MET A 54 12.00 0.36 -4.10
C MET A 54 12.94 1.04 -3.11
N GLU A 55 12.62 2.25 -2.66
CA GLU A 55 13.42 2.98 -1.68
C GLU A 55 13.43 2.27 -0.32
N ALA A 56 12.27 1.79 0.13
CA ALA A 56 12.16 0.99 1.35
C ALA A 56 12.99 -0.30 1.29
N GLN A 57 13.02 -0.96 0.12
CA GLN A 57 13.88 -2.14 -0.10
C GLN A 57 15.36 -1.76 -0.09
N TYR A 58 15.73 -0.70 -0.78
CA TYR A 58 17.10 -0.21 -0.86
C TYR A 58 17.67 0.15 0.53
N LEU A 59 16.86 0.84 1.34
CA LEU A 59 17.20 1.24 2.71
C LEU A 59 16.97 0.13 3.76
N ASN A 60 16.58 -1.07 3.35
CA ASN A 60 16.24 -2.19 4.24
C ASN A 60 15.27 -1.78 5.36
N ARG A 61 14.12 -1.21 5.00
CA ARG A 61 13.04 -0.78 5.91
C ARG A 61 11.87 -1.77 5.93
N PRO A 62 12.00 -2.93 6.62
CA PRO A 62 10.94 -3.93 6.70
C PRO A 62 9.83 -3.56 7.69
N ASP A 63 10.00 -2.46 8.43
CA ASP A 63 9.13 -2.01 9.52
C ASP A 63 7.78 -1.46 9.05
N PHE A 64 7.63 -1.12 7.77
CA PHE A 64 6.34 -0.79 7.17
C PHE A 64 6.06 -1.62 5.89
N LYS A 65 4.89 -1.40 5.29
CA LYS A 65 4.46 -2.05 4.05
C LYS A 65 3.94 -1.00 3.07
N VAL A 66 4.17 -1.22 1.78
CA VAL A 66 3.60 -0.41 0.70
C VAL A 66 2.52 -1.22 -0.02
N ILE A 67 1.38 -0.58 -0.27
CA ILE A 67 0.22 -1.16 -0.94
C ILE A 67 -0.25 -0.19 -2.02
N ALA A 68 -0.44 -0.68 -3.24
CA ALA A 68 -1.07 0.03 -4.34
C ALA A 68 -2.46 -0.58 -4.58
N LEU A 69 -3.48 -0.02 -3.92
CA LEU A 69 -4.86 -0.47 -4.08
C LEU A 69 -5.38 0.00 -5.44
N LEU A 70 -5.60 -0.95 -6.35
CA LEU A 70 -6.15 -0.67 -7.67
C LEU A 70 -7.66 -0.51 -7.57
N GLU A 71 -8.21 0.50 -8.24
CA GLU A 71 -9.66 0.72 -8.21
C GLU A 71 -10.40 -0.42 -8.94
N GLU A 72 -10.11 -0.66 -10.22
CA GLU A 72 -10.88 -1.59 -11.05
C GLU A 72 -10.02 -2.68 -11.72
N PRO A 73 -10.59 -3.88 -11.96
CA PRO A 73 -9.87 -5.01 -12.54
C PRO A 73 -9.46 -4.78 -14.00
N GLY A 74 -10.18 -3.93 -14.72
CA GLY A 74 -9.88 -3.61 -16.11
C GLY A 74 -8.56 -2.85 -16.30
N MET A 75 -8.06 -2.20 -15.23
CA MET A 75 -6.78 -1.47 -15.22
C MET A 75 -6.62 -0.54 -16.44
N LYS A 76 -7.71 0.03 -16.98
CA LYS A 76 -7.68 0.76 -18.27
C LYS A 76 -6.72 1.94 -18.26
N VAL A 77 -6.53 2.51 -17.07
CA VAL A 77 -5.67 3.66 -16.77
C VAL A 77 -4.22 3.28 -16.46
N ILE A 78 -3.92 1.98 -16.31
CA ILE A 78 -2.62 1.45 -15.96
C ILE A 78 -2.00 0.71 -17.13
N SER A 79 -0.77 1.06 -17.49
CA SER A 79 -0.01 0.37 -18.51
C SER A 79 0.33 -1.06 -18.06
N PRO A 80 0.10 -2.09 -18.90
CA PRO A 80 0.48 -3.47 -18.59
C PRO A 80 1.96 -3.61 -18.21
N ARG A 81 2.85 -2.83 -18.85
CA ARG A 81 4.28 -2.84 -18.55
C ARG A 81 4.60 -2.27 -17.16
N LYS A 82 3.92 -1.19 -16.75
CA LYS A 82 4.08 -0.62 -15.40
C LYS A 82 3.52 -1.58 -14.34
N PHE A 83 2.35 -2.17 -14.59
CA PHE A 83 1.75 -3.18 -13.72
C PHE A 83 2.67 -4.40 -13.53
N GLN A 84 3.19 -4.98 -14.62
CA GLN A 84 4.13 -6.09 -14.58
C GLN A 84 5.40 -5.73 -13.80
N ARG A 85 5.95 -4.53 -14.02
CA ARG A 85 7.13 -4.06 -13.28
C ARG A 85 6.84 -3.98 -11.77
N ALA A 86 5.68 -3.45 -11.38
CA ALA A 86 5.29 -3.36 -9.97
C ALA A 86 5.17 -4.75 -9.33
N GLN A 87 4.55 -5.72 -10.03
CA GLN A 87 4.46 -7.11 -9.54
C GLN A 87 5.84 -7.74 -9.33
N ASN A 88 6.72 -7.59 -10.32
CA ASN A 88 8.08 -8.14 -10.27
C ASN A 88 8.97 -7.50 -9.18
N ARG A 89 8.54 -6.37 -8.60
CA ARG A 89 9.19 -5.72 -7.44
C ARG A 89 8.47 -6.01 -6.12
N SER A 90 7.55 -6.97 -6.13
CA SER A 90 6.79 -7.43 -4.97
C SER A 90 5.91 -6.34 -4.32
N LEU A 91 5.48 -5.34 -5.11
CA LEU A 91 4.48 -4.37 -4.66
C LEU A 91 3.14 -5.08 -4.49
N ALA A 92 2.50 -4.92 -3.34
CA ALA A 92 1.17 -5.48 -3.10
C ALA A 92 0.12 -4.67 -3.87
N MET A 93 -0.69 -5.34 -4.70
CA MET A 93 -1.68 -4.68 -5.55
C MET A 93 -3.06 -5.35 -5.50
N PRO A 94 -3.77 -5.30 -4.36
CA PRO A 94 -5.17 -5.71 -4.32
C PRO A 94 -6.01 -4.87 -5.28
N ILE A 95 -7.07 -5.48 -5.84
CA ILE A 95 -8.06 -4.82 -6.70
C ILE A 95 -9.33 -4.66 -5.87
N PHE A 96 -9.84 -3.44 -5.74
CA PHE A 96 -10.95 -3.14 -4.85
C PHE A 96 -12.31 -3.54 -5.44
N ARG A 97 -12.65 -3.04 -6.63
CA ARG A 97 -14.01 -3.19 -7.18
C ARG A 97 -14.33 -4.63 -7.56
N GLY A 98 -15.45 -5.12 -7.04
CA GLY A 98 -16.00 -6.45 -7.34
C GLY A 98 -15.52 -7.56 -6.40
N ASP A 99 -14.60 -7.26 -5.48
CA ASP A 99 -14.17 -8.17 -4.42
C ASP A 99 -13.59 -7.38 -3.22
N GLU A 100 -14.35 -6.37 -2.78
CA GLU A 100 -13.92 -5.39 -1.78
C GLU A 100 -13.49 -6.06 -0.46
N ASP A 101 -14.25 -7.06 0.00
CA ASP A 101 -13.98 -7.78 1.25
C ASP A 101 -12.65 -8.58 1.18
N ALA A 102 -12.35 -9.21 0.04
CA ALA A 102 -11.08 -9.91 -0.14
C ALA A 102 -9.91 -8.91 -0.23
N ALA A 103 -10.10 -7.78 -0.91
CA ALA A 103 -9.11 -6.71 -0.97
C ALA A 103 -8.78 -6.18 0.43
N MET A 104 -9.80 -5.88 1.24
CA MET A 104 -9.64 -5.44 2.62
C MET A 104 -9.01 -6.51 3.50
N THR A 105 -9.39 -7.78 3.33
CA THR A 105 -8.78 -8.91 4.04
C THR A 105 -7.30 -9.05 3.69
N MET A 106 -6.91 -8.91 2.42
CA MET A 106 -5.52 -8.93 1.98
C MET A 106 -4.72 -7.79 2.61
N ILE A 107 -5.27 -6.56 2.62
CA ILE A 107 -4.65 -5.40 3.28
C ILE A 107 -4.44 -5.70 4.76
N GLY A 108 -5.49 -6.17 5.45
CA GLY A 108 -5.44 -6.52 6.86
C GLY A 108 -4.35 -7.56 7.17
N ARG A 109 -4.30 -8.65 6.40
CA ARG A 109 -3.25 -9.68 6.53
C ARG A 109 -1.85 -9.12 6.26
N LYS A 110 -1.67 -8.31 5.22
CA LYS A 110 -0.37 -7.72 4.85
C LYS A 110 0.15 -6.79 5.95
N LEU A 111 -0.75 -6.01 6.56
CA LEU A 111 -0.46 -5.10 7.66
C LEU A 111 -0.50 -5.79 9.04
N ARG A 112 -0.79 -7.10 9.08
CA ARG A 112 -0.98 -7.88 10.32
C ARG A 112 -1.96 -7.22 11.29
N LEU A 113 -2.99 -6.60 10.74
CA LEU A 113 -4.10 -6.07 11.52
C LEU A 113 -5.03 -7.22 11.89
N VAL A 114 -5.53 -7.20 13.13
CA VAL A 114 -6.58 -8.12 13.55
C VAL A 114 -7.85 -7.76 12.76
N VAL A 115 -8.16 -8.57 11.75
CA VAL A 115 -9.41 -8.50 11.00
C VAL A 115 -10.39 -9.39 11.76
N ASN A 116 -11.31 -8.80 12.52
CA ASN A 116 -12.43 -9.55 13.07
C ASN A 116 -13.42 -9.77 11.92
N SER A 117 -13.54 -11.01 11.46
CA SER A 117 -14.59 -11.49 10.56
C SER A 117 -15.95 -11.46 11.23
#